data_AF-A0A495WAW6-F1
#
_entry.id   AF-A0A495WAW6-F1
#
_cell.length_a   1.000
_cell.length_b   1.000
_cell.length_c   1.000
_cell.angle_alpha   90.00
_cell.angle_beta   90.00
_cell.angle_gamma   90.00
#
_symmetry.space_group_name_H-M   'P 1'
#
loop_
_entity.id
_entity.type
_entity.pdbx_description
1 polymer ?
#
loop_
_entity_poly.entity_id
_entity_poly.type
_entity_poly.pdbx_seq_one_letter_code
_entity_poly.pdbx_strand_id
1 'polypeptide(L)'
;MASVSPIPADPLAALADTECQRLAARLAQDAFAAVFRMAVAPDSDVEAGALGELAGRCSNWSQAGADDDARALRLALLVNGLDAWGLAYTQAFQLTAIPALTALLGGLRTRLDAAADARFQQQFARIAEVEFAAVDFKVELRRSIHLALWHAMSACETAEQAEGLVRPLGSLLLGLNEQMPELGWRLIADALASIQISLLADPAASAIAQEGTRQLFAALRHALPGERHQAILAHSGRAVVAWQQARRARDAEGRIDA
;
A
#
# COMPACT_ATOMS: atom_id res chain seq x y z
N MET A 1 28.33 -9.35 -11.05
CA MET A 1 27.57 -8.17 -10.56
C MET A 1 26.47 -7.90 -11.57
N ALA A 2 25.21 -8.21 -11.26
CA ALA A 2 24.10 -7.90 -12.17
C ALA A 2 23.88 -6.37 -12.16
N SER A 3 24.05 -5.73 -13.31
CA SER A 3 23.69 -4.33 -13.50
C SER A 3 22.20 -4.15 -13.18
N VAL A 4 21.88 -3.21 -12.29
CA VAL A 4 20.49 -2.85 -12.02
C VAL A 4 19.94 -2.20 -13.30
N SER A 5 19.18 -2.95 -14.09
CA SER A 5 18.52 -2.40 -15.27
C SER A 5 17.63 -1.22 -14.86
N PRO A 6 17.66 -0.09 -15.61
CA PRO A 6 16.83 1.06 -15.32
C PRO A 6 15.35 0.65 -15.30
N ILE A 7 14.57 1.27 -14.41
CA ILE A 7 13.13 1.04 -14.39
C ILE A 7 12.54 1.60 -15.70
N PRO A 8 11.79 0.80 -16.47
CA PRO A 8 11.04 1.32 -17.61
C PRO A 8 10.16 2.51 -17.22
N ALA A 9 9.96 3.44 -18.15
CA ALA A 9 9.09 4.58 -17.93
C ALA A 9 7.65 4.13 -17.69
N ASP A 10 6.95 4.83 -16.80
CA ASP A 10 5.55 4.57 -16.52
C ASP A 10 4.67 5.00 -17.70
N PRO A 11 3.98 4.07 -18.39
CA PRO A 11 3.15 4.38 -19.55
C PRO A 11 1.93 5.23 -19.21
N LEU A 12 1.56 5.37 -17.92
CA LEU A 12 0.41 6.14 -17.47
C LEU A 12 0.79 7.54 -16.94
N ALA A 13 2.09 7.87 -16.90
CA ALA A 13 2.57 9.14 -16.35
C ALA A 13 1.99 10.39 -17.06
N ALA A 14 1.62 10.29 -18.33
CA ALA A 14 1.00 11.38 -19.07
C ALA A 14 -0.46 11.67 -18.63
N LEU A 15 -1.16 10.66 -18.11
CA LEU A 15 -2.55 10.77 -17.64
C LEU A 15 -2.63 11.02 -16.13
N ALA A 16 -1.69 10.46 -15.37
CA ALA A 16 -1.52 10.69 -13.94
C ALA A 16 -0.01 10.72 -13.61
N ASP A 17 0.50 11.91 -13.34
CA ASP A 17 1.89 12.10 -12.93
C ASP A 17 2.19 11.49 -11.54
N THR A 18 3.46 11.51 -11.15
CA THR A 18 3.94 10.95 -9.88
C THR A 18 3.16 11.47 -8.67
N GLU A 19 2.85 12.76 -8.61
CA GLU A 19 2.13 13.34 -7.47
C GLU A 19 0.66 12.93 -7.45
N CYS A 20 0.01 12.88 -8.61
CA CYS A 20 -1.35 12.36 -8.75
C CYS A 20 -1.44 10.89 -8.33
N GLN A 21 -0.47 10.07 -8.72
CA GLN A 21 -0.40 8.66 -8.37
C GLN A 21 -0.23 8.44 -6.86
N ARG A 22 0.70 9.17 -6.23
CA ARG A 22 0.89 9.09 -4.76
C ARG A 22 -0.32 9.60 -4.00
N LEU A 23 -0.97 10.66 -4.50
CA LEU A 23 -2.21 11.16 -3.93
C LEU A 23 -3.33 10.13 -4.01
N ALA A 24 -3.44 9.40 -5.13
CA ALA A 24 -4.42 8.33 -5.28
C ALA A 24 -4.25 7.23 -4.22
N ALA A 25 -3.02 6.82 -3.94
CA ALA A 25 -2.73 5.82 -2.90
C ALA A 25 -3.11 6.31 -1.50
N ARG A 26 -2.79 7.57 -1.16
CA ARG A 26 -3.19 8.19 0.12
C ARG A 26 -4.70 8.33 0.25
N LEU A 27 -5.38 8.77 -0.80
CA LEU A 27 -6.84 8.87 -0.81
C LEU A 27 -7.52 7.50 -0.64
N ALA A 28 -6.97 6.46 -1.27
CA ALA A 28 -7.47 5.09 -1.07
C ALA A 28 -7.29 4.63 0.38
N GLN A 29 -6.14 4.91 1.00
CA GLN A 29 -5.90 4.64 2.42
C GLN A 29 -6.89 5.38 3.33
N ASP A 30 -7.06 6.69 3.13
CA ASP A 30 -7.95 7.53 3.95
C ASP A 30 -9.42 7.09 3.81
N ALA A 31 -9.85 6.81 2.58
CA ALA A 31 -11.18 6.31 2.29
C ALA A 31 -11.41 4.92 2.90
N PHE A 32 -10.45 4.00 2.77
CA PHE A 32 -10.51 2.69 3.39
C PHE A 32 -10.59 2.80 4.92
N ALA A 33 -9.74 3.61 5.54
CA ALA A 33 -9.73 3.79 6.99
C ALA A 33 -11.07 4.38 7.49
N ALA A 34 -11.68 5.28 6.72
CA ALA A 34 -13.00 5.81 7.03
C ALA A 34 -14.09 4.74 6.98
N VAL A 35 -14.20 3.96 5.90
CA VAL A 35 -15.22 2.89 5.81
C VAL A 35 -14.97 1.76 6.80
N PHE A 36 -13.71 1.45 7.10
CA PHE A 36 -13.38 0.42 8.08
C PHE A 36 -13.81 0.84 9.48
N ARG A 37 -13.57 2.09 9.88
CA ARG A 37 -14.08 2.64 11.16
C ARG A 37 -15.60 2.61 11.24
N MET A 38 -16.29 2.96 10.14
CA MET A 38 -17.75 2.84 10.07
C MET A 38 -18.23 1.40 10.23
N ALA A 39 -17.46 0.40 9.78
CA ALA A 39 -17.85 -1.00 9.87
C ALA A 39 -17.60 -1.63 11.26
N VAL A 40 -16.68 -1.08 12.06
CA VAL A 40 -16.29 -1.65 13.38
C VAL A 40 -16.77 -0.82 14.57
N ALA A 41 -17.39 0.34 14.35
CA ALA A 41 -17.90 1.18 15.43
C ALA A 41 -19.14 0.53 16.10
N PRO A 42 -19.13 0.34 17.44
CA PRO A 42 -20.30 -0.13 18.16
C PRO A 42 -21.47 0.85 18.00
N ASP A 43 -22.67 0.33 17.77
CA ASP A 43 -23.92 1.08 17.54
C ASP A 43 -23.95 1.97 16.28
N SER A 44 -23.04 1.76 15.32
CA SER A 44 -23.14 2.41 14.01
C SER A 44 -24.16 1.70 13.12
N ASP A 45 -25.39 2.20 13.10
CA ASP A 45 -26.07 2.23 11.80
C ASP A 45 -25.13 3.01 10.89
N VAL A 46 -24.61 2.38 9.83
CA VAL A 46 -23.80 3.09 8.84
C VAL A 46 -24.62 4.30 8.42
N GLU A 47 -24.24 5.49 8.90
CA GLU A 47 -24.96 6.70 8.58
C GLU A 47 -24.85 6.84 7.06
N ALA A 48 -25.96 6.56 6.36
CA ALA A 48 -25.98 6.55 4.90
C ALA A 48 -25.44 7.90 4.34
N GLY A 49 -25.59 8.98 5.11
CA GLY A 49 -24.98 10.28 4.86
C GLY A 49 -23.44 10.24 4.82
N ALA A 50 -22.79 9.69 5.84
CA ALA A 50 -21.32 9.68 5.92
C ALA A 50 -20.66 8.84 4.81
N LEU A 51 -21.27 7.70 4.45
CA LEU A 51 -20.83 6.90 3.31
C LEU A 51 -21.04 7.64 1.98
N GLY A 52 -22.19 8.33 1.83
CA GLY A 52 -22.50 9.16 0.67
C GLY A 52 -21.53 10.34 0.50
N GLU A 53 -21.16 11.03 1.58
CA GLU A 53 -20.16 12.11 1.56
C GLU A 53 -18.79 11.59 1.14
N LEU A 54 -18.37 10.44 1.67
CA LEU A 54 -17.12 9.81 1.27
C LEU A 54 -17.13 9.46 -0.22
N ALA A 55 -18.20 8.82 -0.72
CA ALA A 55 -18.37 8.51 -2.14
C ALA A 55 -18.35 9.77 -3.01
N GLY A 56 -18.95 10.87 -2.55
CA GLY A 56 -18.90 12.18 -3.19
C GLY A 56 -17.48 12.71 -3.32
N ARG A 57 -16.68 12.66 -2.25
CA ARG A 57 -15.26 13.09 -2.28
C ARG A 57 -14.43 12.25 -3.25
N CYS A 58 -14.54 10.92 -3.18
CA CYS A 58 -13.88 9.98 -4.07
C CYS A 58 -14.22 10.26 -5.55
N SER A 59 -15.50 10.52 -5.84
CA SER A 59 -15.93 10.90 -7.17
C SER A 59 -15.39 12.25 -7.61
N ASN A 60 -15.49 13.28 -6.78
CA ASN A 60 -15.07 14.63 -7.15
C ASN A 60 -13.58 14.65 -7.51
N TRP A 61 -12.76 13.93 -6.74
CA TRP A 61 -11.35 13.77 -7.04
C TRP A 61 -11.10 13.06 -8.38
N SER A 62 -11.86 11.98 -8.65
CA SER A 62 -11.76 11.24 -9.91
C SER A 62 -12.15 12.12 -11.12
N GLN A 63 -13.22 12.92 -10.98
CA GLN A 63 -13.74 13.80 -12.02
C GLN A 63 -12.84 15.02 -12.30
N ALA A 64 -11.94 15.37 -11.39
CA ALA A 64 -10.98 16.45 -11.58
C ALA A 64 -9.85 16.12 -12.59
N GLY A 65 -9.91 14.97 -13.30
CA GLY A 65 -9.01 14.65 -14.40
C GLY A 65 -9.19 15.60 -15.59
N ALA A 66 -8.10 15.83 -16.33
CA ALA A 66 -8.05 16.81 -17.42
C ALA A 66 -8.96 16.42 -18.60
N ASP A 67 -9.07 15.13 -18.88
CA ASP A 67 -9.91 14.53 -19.91
C ASP A 67 -10.53 13.22 -19.41
N ASP A 68 -11.33 12.56 -20.27
CA ASP A 68 -12.06 11.35 -19.90
C ASP A 68 -11.13 10.17 -19.56
N ASP A 69 -9.95 10.07 -20.19
CA ASP A 69 -8.99 9.00 -19.92
C ASP A 69 -8.26 9.23 -18.59
N ALA A 70 -7.92 10.48 -18.27
CA ALA A 70 -7.36 10.87 -16.99
C ALA A 70 -8.38 10.67 -15.85
N ARG A 71 -9.66 10.98 -16.08
CA ARG A 71 -10.75 10.72 -15.11
C ARG A 71 -10.94 9.22 -14.87
N ALA A 72 -10.95 8.43 -15.94
CA ALA A 72 -11.03 6.98 -15.87
C ALA A 72 -9.83 6.38 -15.13
N LEU A 73 -8.61 6.87 -15.40
CA LEU A 73 -7.40 6.42 -14.72
C LEU A 73 -7.42 6.76 -13.22
N ARG A 74 -7.82 7.99 -12.85
CA ARG A 74 -7.95 8.36 -11.43
C ARG A 74 -8.92 7.43 -10.70
N LEU A 75 -10.10 7.18 -11.29
CA LEU A 75 -11.06 6.25 -10.71
C LEU A 75 -10.48 4.83 -10.60
N ALA A 76 -9.78 4.35 -11.64
CA ALA A 76 -9.12 3.06 -11.64
C ALA A 76 -8.07 2.93 -10.53
N LEU A 77 -7.22 3.94 -10.32
CA LEU A 77 -6.24 3.97 -9.22
C LEU A 77 -6.95 3.91 -7.86
N LEU A 78 -8.00 4.71 -7.66
CA LEU A 78 -8.72 4.75 -6.39
C LEU A 78 -9.40 3.42 -6.08
N VAL A 79 -10.12 2.84 -7.05
CA VAL A 79 -10.78 1.54 -6.89
C VAL A 79 -9.75 0.43 -6.67
N ASN A 80 -8.64 0.43 -7.41
CA ASN A 80 -7.57 -0.55 -7.23
C ASN A 80 -6.96 -0.47 -5.82
N GLY A 81 -6.76 0.74 -5.31
CA GLY A 81 -6.26 0.96 -3.96
C GLY A 81 -7.24 0.47 -2.88
N LEU A 82 -8.52 0.82 -3.03
CA LEU A 82 -9.59 0.39 -2.13
C LEU A 82 -9.72 -1.15 -2.09
N ASP A 83 -9.69 -1.81 -3.25
CA ASP A 83 -9.71 -3.27 -3.37
C ASP A 83 -8.49 -3.90 -2.69
N ALA A 84 -7.30 -3.33 -2.89
CA ALA A 84 -6.06 -3.82 -2.27
C ALA A 84 -6.08 -3.70 -0.75
N TRP A 85 -6.58 -2.59 -0.20
CA TRP A 85 -6.76 -2.42 1.24
C TRP A 85 -7.79 -3.38 1.81
N GLY A 86 -8.94 -3.52 1.14
CA GLY A 86 -9.99 -4.47 1.51
C GLY A 86 -9.48 -5.90 1.57
N LEU A 87 -8.80 -6.35 0.52
CA LEU A 87 -8.20 -7.68 0.46
C LEU A 87 -7.20 -7.91 1.60
N ALA A 88 -6.30 -6.94 1.84
CA ALA A 88 -5.28 -7.05 2.87
C ALA A 88 -5.89 -7.21 4.26
N TYR A 89 -6.90 -6.40 4.61
CA TYR A 89 -7.54 -6.46 5.93
C TYR A 89 -8.47 -7.66 6.08
N THR A 90 -9.19 -8.04 5.03
CA THR A 90 -9.98 -9.29 5.03
C THR A 90 -9.09 -10.50 5.30
N GLN A 91 -7.92 -10.58 4.66
CA GLN A 91 -6.97 -11.67 4.92
C GLN A 91 -6.34 -11.58 6.31
N ALA A 92 -5.90 -10.39 6.73
CA ALA A 92 -5.20 -10.19 7.98
C ALA A 92 -6.08 -10.46 9.22
N PHE A 93 -7.34 -10.04 9.17
CA PHE A 93 -8.28 -10.15 10.28
C PHE A 93 -9.36 -11.22 10.07
N GLN A 94 -9.20 -12.08 9.06
CA GLN A 94 -10.11 -13.19 8.74
C GLN A 94 -11.59 -12.76 8.61
N LEU A 95 -11.80 -11.60 8.00
CA LEU A 95 -13.14 -11.03 7.82
C LEU A 95 -13.85 -11.70 6.64
N THR A 96 -15.14 -12.00 6.78
CA THR A 96 -15.93 -12.50 5.63
C THR A 96 -16.10 -11.42 4.55
N ALA A 97 -16.36 -10.18 4.96
CA ALA A 97 -16.56 -9.03 4.09
C ALA A 97 -16.45 -7.72 4.86
N ILE A 98 -16.32 -6.61 4.14
CA ILE A 98 -16.43 -5.24 4.65
C ILE A 98 -17.58 -4.56 3.89
N PRO A 99 -18.85 -4.69 4.34
CA PRO A 99 -20.02 -4.25 3.56
C PRO A 99 -19.98 -2.77 3.14
N ALA A 100 -19.51 -1.88 4.02
CA ALA A 100 -19.37 -0.45 3.71
C ALA A 100 -18.38 -0.19 2.57
N LEU A 101 -17.30 -0.99 2.47
CA LEU A 101 -16.36 -0.93 1.35
C LEU A 101 -17.02 -1.40 0.05
N THR A 102 -17.75 -2.52 0.08
CA THR A 102 -18.51 -3.02 -1.07
C THR A 102 -19.52 -1.99 -1.57
N ALA A 103 -20.24 -1.34 -0.66
CA ALA A 103 -21.20 -0.29 -0.99
C ALA A 103 -20.52 0.95 -1.61
N LEU A 104 -19.36 1.38 -1.07
CA LEU A 104 -18.57 2.46 -1.65
C LEU A 104 -18.13 2.14 -3.08
N LEU A 105 -17.53 0.96 -3.30
CA LEU A 105 -17.07 0.50 -4.61
C LEU A 105 -18.21 0.41 -5.62
N GLY A 106 -19.35 -0.16 -5.20
CA GLY A 106 -20.56 -0.23 -6.02
C GLY A 106 -21.09 1.16 -6.39
N GLY A 107 -21.13 2.08 -5.42
CA GLY A 107 -21.59 3.46 -5.62
C GLY A 107 -20.70 4.26 -6.59
N LEU A 108 -19.38 4.03 -6.56
CA LEU A 108 -18.45 4.66 -7.50
C LEU A 108 -18.66 4.17 -8.94
N ARG A 109 -18.93 2.87 -9.13
CA ARG A 109 -19.12 2.27 -10.47
C ARG A 109 -20.51 2.50 -11.07
N THR A 110 -21.56 2.48 -10.24
CA THR A 110 -22.96 2.61 -10.71
C THR A 110 -23.25 3.97 -11.36
N ARG A 111 -22.39 4.96 -11.12
CA ARG A 111 -22.52 6.32 -11.65
C ARG A 111 -21.92 6.51 -13.04
N LEU A 112 -21.26 5.49 -13.58
CA LEU A 112 -20.65 5.54 -14.90
C LEU A 112 -21.68 5.23 -15.98
N ASP A 113 -21.66 6.00 -17.07
CA ASP A 113 -22.32 5.57 -18.31
C ASP A 113 -21.49 4.47 -19.01
N ALA A 114 -22.02 3.91 -20.10
CA ALA A 114 -21.37 2.81 -20.81
C ALA A 114 -19.99 3.17 -21.36
N ALA A 115 -19.77 4.41 -21.81
CA ALA A 115 -18.49 4.84 -22.36
C ALA A 115 -17.46 5.08 -21.25
N ALA A 116 -17.89 5.67 -20.14
CA ALA A 116 -17.05 5.88 -18.97
C ALA A 116 -16.67 4.56 -18.29
N ASP A 117 -17.60 3.60 -18.18
CA ASP A 117 -17.29 2.27 -17.64
C ASP A 117 -16.29 1.52 -18.52
N ALA A 118 -16.45 1.55 -19.86
CA ALA A 118 -15.50 0.92 -20.77
C ALA A 118 -14.07 1.48 -20.62
N ARG A 119 -13.92 2.81 -20.52
CA ARG A 119 -12.62 3.44 -20.25
C ARG A 119 -12.07 3.05 -18.88
N PHE A 120 -12.91 3.05 -17.85
CA PHE A 120 -12.52 2.61 -16.51
C PHE A 120 -11.99 1.17 -16.53
N GLN A 121 -12.69 0.22 -17.17
CA GLN A 121 -12.24 -1.17 -17.29
C GLN A 121 -10.87 -1.27 -17.97
N GLN A 122 -10.67 -0.51 -19.05
CA GLN A 122 -9.40 -0.48 -19.76
C GLN A 122 -8.25 -0.01 -18.86
N GLN A 123 -8.43 1.10 -18.15
CA GLN A 123 -7.41 1.63 -17.24
C GLN A 123 -7.17 0.71 -16.04
N PHE A 124 -8.22 0.13 -15.48
CA PHE A 124 -8.14 -0.81 -14.36
C PHE A 124 -7.35 -2.07 -14.73
N ALA A 125 -7.65 -2.66 -15.90
CA ALA A 125 -6.89 -3.79 -16.43
C ALA A 125 -5.43 -3.41 -16.69
N ARG A 126 -5.17 -2.23 -17.26
CA ARG A 126 -3.81 -1.76 -17.57
C ARG A 126 -2.93 -1.67 -16.32
N ILE A 127 -3.48 -1.23 -15.19
CA ILE A 127 -2.75 -1.19 -13.90
C ILE A 127 -2.32 -2.60 -13.47
N ALA A 128 -3.17 -3.61 -13.67
CA ALA A 128 -2.90 -4.98 -13.27
C ALA A 128 -1.94 -5.71 -14.23
N GLU A 129 -2.14 -5.57 -15.54
CA GLU A 129 -1.43 -6.33 -16.57
C GLU A 129 -0.02 -5.80 -16.85
N VAL A 130 0.20 -4.49 -16.65
CA VAL A 130 1.50 -3.87 -16.92
C VAL A 130 2.17 -3.53 -15.60
N GLU A 131 3.24 -4.25 -15.26
CA GLU A 131 3.97 -4.07 -14.01
C GLU A 131 4.39 -2.61 -13.80
N PHE A 132 4.90 -1.97 -14.85
CA PHE A 132 5.40 -0.59 -14.84
C PHE A 132 4.31 0.47 -15.01
N ALA A 133 3.03 0.09 -15.12
CA ALA A 133 1.94 1.06 -15.09
C ALA A 133 1.67 1.51 -13.66
N ALA A 134 1.56 2.83 -13.45
CA ALA A 134 1.28 3.45 -12.17
C ALA A 134 2.28 3.07 -11.05
N VAL A 135 3.59 3.17 -11.34
CA VAL A 135 4.64 2.68 -10.42
C VAL A 135 4.63 3.43 -9.09
N ASP A 136 4.55 4.76 -9.12
CA ASP A 136 4.55 5.56 -7.89
C ASP A 136 3.33 5.24 -7.02
N PHE A 137 2.17 4.99 -7.65
CA PHE A 137 0.97 4.53 -6.95
C PHE A 137 1.18 3.16 -6.30
N LYS A 138 1.71 2.17 -7.04
CA LYS A 138 1.97 0.82 -6.52
C LYS A 138 2.96 0.85 -5.36
N VAL A 139 4.03 1.65 -5.46
CA VAL A 139 5.03 1.82 -4.39
C VAL A 139 4.35 2.36 -3.13
N GLU A 140 3.64 3.48 -3.24
CA GLU A 140 2.99 4.12 -2.09
C GLU A 140 1.90 3.24 -1.47
N LEU A 141 1.08 2.59 -2.31
CA LEU A 141 0.01 1.70 -1.88
C LEU A 141 0.57 0.47 -1.14
N ARG A 142 1.59 -0.20 -1.69
CA ARG A 142 2.16 -1.37 -1.04
C ARG A 142 2.89 -0.98 0.23
N ARG A 143 3.64 0.11 0.24
CA ARG A 143 4.29 0.60 1.46
C ARG A 143 3.27 0.86 2.58
N SER A 144 2.21 1.61 2.29
CA SER A 144 1.19 1.99 3.27
C SER A 144 0.43 0.78 3.83
N ILE A 145 0.01 -0.17 2.98
CA ILE A 145 -0.67 -1.40 3.42
C ILE A 145 0.22 -2.22 4.35
N HIS A 146 1.47 -2.49 3.94
CA HIS A 146 2.36 -3.35 4.73
C HIS A 146 2.78 -2.68 6.05
N LEU A 147 3.00 -1.36 6.04
CA LEU A 147 3.24 -0.62 7.28
C LEU A 147 2.04 -0.66 8.22
N ALA A 148 0.82 -0.49 7.73
CA ALA A 148 -0.37 -0.54 8.57
C ALA A 148 -0.55 -1.91 9.22
N LEU A 149 -0.36 -3.00 8.45
CA LEU A 149 -0.40 -4.36 9.00
C LEU A 149 0.75 -4.63 9.98
N TRP A 150 1.95 -4.10 9.70
CA TRP A 150 3.08 -4.19 10.63
C TRP A 150 2.82 -3.44 11.94
N HIS A 151 2.20 -2.26 11.88
CA HIS A 151 1.80 -1.51 13.07
C HIS A 151 0.73 -2.26 13.86
N ALA A 152 -0.26 -2.85 13.19
CA ALA A 152 -1.26 -3.70 13.84
C ALA A 152 -0.61 -4.89 14.57
N MET A 153 0.33 -5.59 13.90
CA MET A 153 1.11 -6.67 14.50
C MET A 153 1.94 -6.20 15.69
N SER A 154 2.57 -5.02 15.58
CA SER A 154 3.43 -4.46 16.63
C SER A 154 2.64 -4.02 17.87
N ALA A 155 1.36 -3.71 17.70
CA ALA A 155 0.43 -3.35 18.76
C ALA A 155 -0.26 -4.55 19.43
N CYS A 156 -0.01 -5.79 18.98
CA CYS A 156 -0.54 -6.98 19.61
C CYS A 156 0.01 -7.15 21.04
N GLU A 157 -0.82 -7.72 21.91
CA GLU A 157 -0.47 -7.98 23.32
C GLU A 157 0.16 -9.35 23.52
N THR A 158 -0.13 -10.30 22.63
CA THR A 158 0.40 -11.67 22.70
C THR A 158 1.12 -12.10 21.42
N ALA A 159 1.99 -13.11 21.55
CA ALA A 159 2.73 -13.66 20.42
C ALA A 159 1.79 -14.34 19.41
N GLU A 160 0.73 -14.99 19.88
CA GLU A 160 -0.27 -15.67 19.04
C GLU A 160 -1.04 -14.66 18.17
N GLN A 161 -1.42 -13.51 18.74
CA GLN A 161 -2.05 -12.42 17.99
C GLN A 161 -1.10 -11.89 16.90
N ALA A 162 0.17 -11.68 17.24
CA ALA A 162 1.17 -11.19 16.32
C ALA A 162 1.44 -12.21 15.19
N GLU A 163 1.56 -13.50 15.50
CA GLU A 163 1.75 -14.57 14.51
C GLU A 163 0.60 -14.60 13.48
N GLY A 164 -0.62 -14.38 13.96
CA GLY A 164 -1.82 -14.24 13.12
C GLY A 164 -1.71 -13.14 12.06
N LEU A 165 -0.91 -12.08 12.31
CA LEU A 165 -0.69 -10.97 11.39
C LEU A 165 0.62 -11.08 10.59
N VAL A 166 1.67 -11.70 11.13
CA VAL A 166 2.95 -11.94 10.42
C VAL A 166 2.72 -12.75 9.16
N ARG A 167 1.92 -13.81 9.24
CA ARG A 167 1.63 -14.70 8.10
C ARG A 167 0.97 -13.96 6.92
N PRO A 168 -0.17 -13.26 7.08
CA PRO A 168 -0.80 -12.52 5.99
C PRO A 168 0.11 -11.39 5.46
N LEU A 169 0.85 -10.70 6.33
CA LEU A 169 1.82 -9.69 5.89
C LEU A 169 2.90 -10.31 4.97
N GLY A 170 3.48 -11.44 5.37
CA GLY A 170 4.45 -12.17 4.56
C GLY A 170 3.86 -12.69 3.23
N SER A 171 2.66 -13.26 3.27
CA SER A 171 1.96 -13.76 2.06
C SER A 171 1.67 -12.64 1.06
N LEU A 172 1.24 -11.47 1.52
CA LEU A 172 0.99 -10.31 0.68
C LEU A 172 2.28 -9.84 -0.02
N LEU A 173 3.41 -9.81 0.70
CA LEU A 173 4.71 -9.49 0.10
C LEU A 173 5.12 -10.52 -0.95
N LEU A 174 4.99 -11.82 -0.65
CA LEU A 174 5.36 -12.89 -1.60
C LEU A 174 4.50 -12.84 -2.87
N GLY A 175 3.20 -12.58 -2.72
CA GLY A 175 2.30 -12.41 -3.86
C GLY A 175 2.73 -11.28 -4.81
N LEU A 176 3.37 -10.21 -4.31
CA LEU A 176 3.92 -9.17 -5.20
C LEU A 176 5.03 -9.70 -6.11
N ASN A 177 5.90 -10.56 -5.60
CA ASN A 177 6.98 -11.12 -6.42
C ASN A 177 6.44 -12.09 -7.48
N GLU A 178 5.34 -12.79 -7.21
CA GLU A 178 4.68 -13.68 -8.17
C GLU A 178 3.89 -12.91 -9.24
N GLN A 179 3.15 -11.89 -8.82
CA GLN A 179 2.32 -11.07 -9.72
C GLN A 179 3.15 -10.10 -10.57
N MET A 180 4.31 -9.67 -10.06
CA MET A 180 5.20 -8.72 -10.72
C MET A 180 6.66 -9.22 -10.69
N PRO A 181 7.04 -10.22 -11.51
CA PRO A 181 8.39 -10.77 -11.51
C PRO A 181 9.52 -9.76 -11.75
N GLU A 182 9.26 -8.68 -12.51
CA GLU A 182 10.26 -7.68 -12.85
C GLU A 182 10.36 -6.55 -11.80
N LEU A 183 9.22 -6.05 -11.32
CA LEU A 183 9.14 -4.89 -10.42
C LEU A 183 8.77 -5.24 -8.98
N GLY A 184 8.03 -6.32 -8.74
CA GLY A 184 7.45 -6.68 -7.44
C GLY A 184 8.47 -6.78 -6.30
N TRP A 185 9.66 -7.32 -6.60
CA TRP A 185 10.74 -7.40 -5.62
C TRP A 185 11.24 -6.03 -5.12
N ARG A 186 11.15 -4.98 -5.95
CA ARG A 186 11.50 -3.60 -5.54
C ARG A 186 10.45 -3.04 -4.59
N LEU A 187 9.17 -3.35 -4.82
CA LEU A 187 8.06 -3.00 -3.91
C LEU A 187 8.24 -3.69 -2.55
N ILE A 188 8.65 -4.97 -2.55
CA ILE A 188 8.98 -5.70 -1.32
C ILE A 188 10.14 -5.01 -0.60
N ALA A 189 11.23 -4.70 -1.31
CA ALA A 189 12.39 -4.05 -0.71
C ALA A 189 12.06 -2.69 -0.09
N ASP A 190 11.20 -1.89 -0.75
CA ASP A 190 10.73 -0.60 -0.23
C ASP A 190 9.86 -0.74 1.02
N ALA A 191 8.92 -1.71 1.02
CA ALA A 191 8.10 -2.00 2.19
C ALA A 191 8.94 -2.48 3.38
N LEU A 192 9.90 -3.37 3.14
CA LEU A 192 10.83 -3.85 4.18
C LEU A 192 11.72 -2.74 4.71
N ALA A 193 12.24 -1.86 3.85
CA ALA A 193 13.01 -0.69 4.30
C ALA A 193 12.18 0.19 5.23
N SER A 194 10.92 0.42 4.87
CA SER A 194 9.99 1.23 5.67
C SER A 194 9.70 0.59 7.02
N ILE A 195 9.45 -0.73 7.07
CA ILE A 195 9.28 -1.48 8.32
C ILE A 195 10.54 -1.40 9.20
N GLN A 196 11.72 -1.60 8.62
CA GLN A 196 12.99 -1.51 9.35
C GLN A 196 13.23 -0.10 9.91
N ILE A 197 12.93 0.93 9.13
CA ILE A 197 13.03 2.33 9.57
C ILE A 197 12.06 2.58 10.71
N SER A 198 10.79 2.17 10.61
CA SER A 198 9.80 2.33 11.68
C SER A 198 10.24 1.65 12.97
N LEU A 199 10.75 0.42 12.90
CA LEU A 199 11.27 -0.30 14.05
C LEU A 199 12.50 0.40 14.68
N LEU A 200 13.41 0.94 13.87
CA LEU A 200 14.61 1.64 14.35
C LEU A 200 14.32 3.06 14.85
N ALA A 201 13.25 3.69 14.36
CA ALA A 201 12.83 5.01 14.77
C ALA A 201 12.20 5.01 16.17
N ASP A 202 11.59 3.90 16.57
CA ASP A 202 10.94 3.72 17.87
C ASP A 202 11.86 3.01 18.88
N PRO A 203 12.51 3.75 19.81
CA PRO A 203 13.34 3.16 20.85
C PRO A 203 12.53 2.34 21.87
N ALA A 204 11.20 2.49 21.92
CA ALA A 204 10.30 1.77 22.81
C ALA A 204 9.62 0.57 22.12
N ALA A 205 10.09 0.16 20.93
CA ALA A 205 9.52 -0.95 20.19
C ALA A 205 9.47 -2.24 21.04
N SER A 206 8.28 -2.81 21.15
CA SER A 206 8.00 -3.98 21.98
C SER A 206 8.78 -5.22 21.54
N ALA A 207 8.98 -6.18 22.46
CA ALA A 207 9.58 -7.47 22.13
C ALA A 207 8.78 -8.22 21.05
N ILE A 208 7.45 -8.06 21.05
CA ILE A 208 6.54 -8.60 20.03
C ILE A 208 6.84 -7.99 18.66
N ALA A 209 6.98 -6.66 18.57
CA ALA A 209 7.33 -6.00 17.31
C ALA A 209 8.68 -6.48 16.75
N GLN A 210 9.68 -6.64 17.61
CA GLN A 210 10.99 -7.15 17.22
C GLN A 210 10.96 -8.61 16.78
N GLU A 211 10.24 -9.47 17.51
CA GLU A 211 10.09 -10.89 17.19
C GLU A 211 9.29 -11.10 15.91
N GLY A 212 8.11 -10.48 15.77
CA GLY A 212 7.28 -10.57 14.57
C GLY A 212 8.02 -10.09 13.33
N THR A 213 8.80 -9.00 13.43
CA THR A 213 9.66 -8.54 12.33
C THR A 213 10.74 -9.56 11.99
N ARG A 214 11.39 -10.18 12.99
CA ARG A 214 12.39 -11.25 12.75
C ARG A 214 11.76 -12.47 12.06
N GLN A 215 10.57 -12.87 12.49
CA GLN A 215 9.82 -13.98 11.88
C GLN A 215 9.45 -13.68 10.43
N LEU A 216 8.98 -12.46 10.14
CA LEU A 216 8.70 -12.01 8.78
C LEU A 216 9.92 -12.17 7.86
N PHE A 217 11.08 -11.65 8.28
CA PHE A 217 12.31 -11.73 7.48
C PHE A 217 12.77 -13.18 7.31
N ALA A 218 12.66 -14.01 8.36
CA ALA A 218 12.97 -15.43 8.28
C ALA A 218 12.06 -16.15 7.28
N ALA A 219 10.75 -15.88 7.30
CA ALA A 219 9.78 -16.45 6.36
C ALA A 219 10.10 -16.07 4.91
N LEU A 220 10.40 -14.80 4.65
CA LEU A 220 10.78 -14.33 3.32
C LEU A 220 12.07 -15.00 2.82
N ARG A 221 13.07 -15.20 3.70
CA ARG A 221 14.30 -15.92 3.36
C ARG A 221 14.04 -17.37 2.98
N HIS A 222 13.07 -18.03 3.62
CA HIS A 222 12.71 -19.42 3.32
C HIS A 222 11.89 -19.54 2.03
N ALA A 223 11.04 -18.56 1.72
CA ALA A 223 10.13 -18.62 0.57
C ALA A 223 10.74 -18.11 -0.75
N LEU A 224 11.69 -17.18 -0.70
CA LEU A 224 12.26 -16.56 -1.90
C LEU A 224 13.52 -17.30 -2.41
N PRO A 225 13.76 -17.30 -3.74
CA PRO A 225 15.04 -17.71 -4.28
C PRO A 225 16.20 -16.91 -3.67
N GLY A 226 17.33 -17.56 -3.40
CA GLY A 226 18.46 -16.94 -2.68
C GLY A 226 18.95 -15.63 -3.29
N GLU A 227 19.10 -15.57 -4.62
CA GLU A 227 19.49 -14.36 -5.34
C GLU A 227 18.46 -13.23 -5.19
N ARG A 228 17.17 -13.58 -5.25
CA ARG A 228 16.06 -12.63 -5.12
C ARG A 228 16.02 -12.03 -3.72
N HIS A 229 16.13 -12.88 -2.70
CA HIS A 229 16.21 -12.46 -1.31
C HIS A 229 17.41 -11.54 -1.05
N GLN A 230 18.59 -11.88 -1.59
CA GLN A 230 19.78 -11.02 -1.48
C GLN A 230 19.58 -9.65 -2.16
N ALA A 231 18.98 -9.62 -3.34
CA ALA A 231 18.70 -8.36 -4.05
C ALA A 231 17.74 -7.46 -3.26
N ILE A 232 16.69 -8.04 -2.67
CA ILE A 232 15.73 -7.34 -1.81
C ILE A 232 16.44 -6.74 -0.59
N LEU A 233 17.20 -7.55 0.16
CA LEU A 233 17.91 -7.08 1.35
C LEU A 233 18.97 -6.01 1.04
N ALA A 234 19.70 -6.18 -0.06
CA ALA A 234 20.68 -5.18 -0.48
C ALA A 234 20.01 -3.85 -0.84
N HIS A 235 18.82 -3.89 -1.46
CA HIS A 235 18.07 -2.69 -1.80
C HIS A 235 17.46 -2.04 -0.56
N SER A 236 16.79 -2.80 0.31
CA SER A 236 16.19 -2.27 1.53
C SER A 236 17.25 -1.71 2.49
N GLY A 237 18.37 -2.42 2.65
CA GLY A 237 19.48 -2.00 3.50
C GLY A 237 20.10 -0.67 3.08
N ARG A 238 20.23 -0.40 1.77
CA ARG A 238 20.72 0.91 1.29
C ARG A 238 19.80 2.06 1.70
N ALA A 239 18.48 1.86 1.62
CA ALA A 239 17.50 2.86 2.05
C ALA A 239 17.58 3.12 3.57
N VAL A 240 17.70 2.08 4.38
CA VAL A 240 17.87 2.20 5.84
C VAL A 240 19.16 2.95 6.18
N VAL A 241 20.29 2.63 5.53
CA VAL A 241 21.57 3.31 5.77
C VAL A 241 21.48 4.79 5.38
N ALA A 242 20.90 5.11 4.23
CA ALA A 242 20.69 6.49 3.80
C ALA A 242 19.83 7.28 4.80
N TRP A 243 18.76 6.68 5.31
CA TRP A 243 17.94 7.27 6.36
C TRP A 243 18.73 7.53 7.66
N GLN A 244 19.53 6.56 8.12
CA GLN A 244 20.36 6.74 9.32
C GLN A 244 21.38 7.87 9.16
N GLN A 245 22.00 7.97 7.98
CA GLN A 245 22.95 9.05 7.66
C GLN A 245 22.25 10.41 7.68
N ALA A 246 21.07 10.53 7.05
CA ALA A 246 20.29 11.77 7.06
C ALA A 246 19.85 12.17 8.47
N ARG A 247 19.44 11.21 9.31
CA ARG A 247 19.10 11.44 10.71
C ARG A 247 20.29 11.99 11.50
N ARG A 248 21.47 11.35 11.39
CA ARG A 248 22.70 11.81 12.05
C ARG A 248 23.13 13.21 11.61
N ALA A 249 22.96 13.55 10.33
CA ALA A 249 23.24 14.89 9.81
C ALA A 249 22.33 15.94 10.46
N ARG A 250 21.02 15.69 10.52
CA ARG A 250 20.05 16.57 11.19
C ARG A 250 20.34 16.74 12.68
N ASP A 251 20.67 15.65 13.37
CA ASP A 251 21.02 15.68 14.79
C ASP A 251 22.34 16.44 15.06
N ALA A 252 23.24 16.51 14.07
CA ALA A 252 24.47 17.29 14.14
C ALA A 252 24.23 18.78 13.87
N GLU A 253 23.41 19.11 12.87
CA GLU A 253 22.98 20.49 12.56
C GLU A 253 22.20 21.11 13.73
N GLY A 254 21.22 20.40 14.29
CA GLY A 254 20.44 20.88 15.44
C GLY A 254 21.24 21.02 16.75
N ARG A 255 22.47 20.47 16.82
CA ARG A 255 23.42 20.69 17.94
C ARG A 255 24.39 21.84 17.71
N ILE A 256 24.49 22.36 16.49
CA ILE A 256 25.31 23.54 16.17
C ILE A 256 24.48 24.82 16.36
N ASP A 257 23.17 24.74 16.18
CA ASP A 257 22.22 25.85 16.33
C ASP A 257 21.66 26.04 17.77
N ALA A 258 22.09 25.21 18.74
CA ALA A 258 21.69 25.24 20.15
C ALA A 258 22.85 25.63 21.07
#